data_AF-A0A9W7GT04-F1
#
_entry.id   AF-A0A9W7GT04-F1
#
_cell.length_a   1.000
_cell.length_b   1.000
_cell.length_c   1.000
_cell.angle_alpha   90.00
_cell.angle_beta   90.00
_cell.angle_gamma   90.00
#
_symmetry.space_group_name_H-M   'P 1'
#
loop_
_entity.id
_entity.type
_entity.pdbx_description
1 polymer ?
#
loop_
_entity_poly.entity_id
_entity_poly.type
_entity_poly.pdbx_seq_one_letter_code
_entity_poly.pdbx_strand_id
1 'polypeptide(L)'
;MEEQLRADRAAMDAKENELLMLMWERDQKLAEIKAVDELVSQFLEAEDNNNFDAQKAMMNQIVALMRNDDGTGMNGENIGELENAENRQGGYCRKGR
;
A
#
# COMPACT_ATOMS: atom_id res chain seq x y z
N MET A 1 -30.34 24.86 -10.19
CA MET A 1 -29.11 25.65 -10.00
C MET A 1 -28.42 25.26 -8.69
N GLU A 2 -29.14 25.16 -7.57
CA GLU A 2 -28.56 24.73 -6.28
C GLU A 2 -28.05 23.28 -6.25
N GLU A 3 -28.74 22.35 -6.90
CA GLU A 3 -28.32 20.94 -6.94
C GLU A 3 -26.98 20.74 -7.66
N GLN A 4 -26.72 21.55 -8.70
CA GLN A 4 -25.49 21.49 -9.47
C GLN A 4 -24.30 22.04 -8.66
N LEU A 5 -24.52 23.14 -7.93
CA LEU A 5 -23.53 23.68 -6.99
C LEU A 5 -23.23 22.71 -5.84
N ARG A 6 -24.20 21.89 -5.42
CA ARG A 6 -24.01 20.86 -4.40
C ARG A 6 -23.22 19.66 -4.94
N ALA A 7 -23.49 19.25 -6.17
CA ALA A 7 -22.73 18.22 -6.87
C ALA A 7 -21.26 18.64 -7.09
N ASP A 8 -21.05 19.90 -7.52
CA ASP A 8 -19.71 20.46 -7.73
C ASP A 8 -18.90 20.50 -6.42
N ARG A 9 -19.53 20.86 -5.29
CA ARG A 9 -18.88 20.81 -3.97
C ARG A 9 -18.51 19.38 -3.58
N ALA A 10 -19.42 18.42 -3.73
CA ALA A 10 -19.14 17.03 -3.41
C ALA A 10 -18.00 16.46 -4.28
N ALA A 11 -17.93 16.86 -5.55
CA ALA A 11 -16.85 16.47 -6.44
C ALA A 11 -15.50 17.06 -6.02
N MET A 12 -15.47 18.31 -5.57
CA MET A 12 -14.28 18.96 -5.04
C MET A 12 -13.78 18.29 -3.75
N ASP A 13 -14.69 18.00 -2.81
CA ASP A 13 -14.35 17.33 -1.55
C ASP A 13 -13.80 15.91 -1.81
N ALA A 14 -14.37 15.18 -2.77
CA ALA A 14 -13.87 13.86 -3.17
C ALA A 14 -12.45 13.93 -3.75
N LYS A 15 -12.16 14.96 -4.56
CA LYS A 15 -10.82 15.18 -5.13
C LYS A 15 -9.79 15.58 -4.08
N GLU A 16 -10.19 16.35 -3.08
CA GLU A 16 -9.32 16.72 -1.96
C GLU A 16 -8.98 15.49 -1.10
N ASN A 17 -9.96 14.63 -0.82
CA ASN A 17 -9.73 13.36 -0.13
C ASN A 17 -8.81 12.41 -0.93
N GLU A 18 -9.00 12.31 -2.23
CA GLU A 18 -8.12 11.53 -3.12
C GLU A 18 -6.67 12.04 -3.05
N LEU A 19 -6.50 13.36 -3.07
CA LEU A 19 -5.18 13.98 -2.97
C LEU A 19 -4.50 13.70 -1.62
N LEU A 20 -5.27 13.74 -0.51
CA LEU A 20 -4.75 13.40 0.82
C LEU A 20 -4.30 11.94 0.91
N MET A 21 -5.07 11.00 0.35
CA MET A 21 -4.69 9.59 0.31
C MET A 21 -3.40 9.39 -0.49
N LEU A 22 -3.30 10.00 -1.68
CA LEU A 22 -2.09 9.91 -2.51
C LEU A 22 -0.87 10.55 -1.83
N MET A 23 -1.06 11.66 -1.10
CA MET A 23 0.02 12.26 -0.31
C MET A 23 0.50 11.32 0.80
N TRP A 24 -0.43 10.64 1.49
CA TRP A 24 -0.08 9.67 2.51
C TRP A 24 0.67 8.47 1.92
N GLU A 25 0.19 7.89 0.81
CA GLU A 25 0.88 6.80 0.11
C GLU A 25 2.29 7.20 -0.34
N ARG A 26 2.43 8.40 -0.90
CA ARG A 26 3.74 8.96 -1.26
C ARG A 26 4.65 9.04 -0.03
N ASP A 27 4.15 9.54 1.09
CA ASP A 27 4.95 9.70 2.30
C ASP A 27 5.38 8.35 2.90
N GLN A 28 4.52 7.32 2.83
CA GLN A 28 4.89 5.94 3.17
C GLN A 28 6.01 5.42 2.27
N LYS A 29 5.88 5.58 0.94
CA LYS A 29 6.92 5.16 -0.02
C LYS A 29 8.24 5.90 0.18
N LEU A 30 8.20 7.18 0.51
CA LEU A 30 9.41 7.95 0.83
C LEU A 30 10.06 7.47 2.13
N ALA A 31 9.28 7.04 3.12
CA ALA A 31 9.82 6.45 4.35
C ALA A 31 10.48 5.09 4.08
N GLU A 32 9.87 4.24 3.25
CA GLU A 32 10.46 2.97 2.81
C GLU A 32 11.80 3.18 2.10
N ILE A 33 11.87 4.11 1.14
CA ILE A 33 13.12 4.44 0.43
C ILE A 33 14.21 4.88 1.41
N LYS A 34 13.89 5.79 2.35
CA LYS A 34 14.86 6.24 3.36
C LYS A 34 15.37 5.10 4.23
N ALA A 35 14.50 4.17 4.61
CA ALA A 35 14.90 3.01 5.40
C ALA A 35 15.86 2.10 4.62
N VAL A 36 15.64 1.92 3.31
CA VAL A 36 16.55 1.18 2.43
C VAL A 36 17.90 1.89 2.31
N ASP A 37 17.92 3.21 2.10
CA ASP A 37 19.15 3.99 1.97
C ASP A 37 20.00 3.92 3.25
N GLU A 38 19.36 3.96 4.43
CA GLU A 38 20.05 3.80 5.71
C GLU A 38 20.61 2.38 5.88
N LEU A 39 19.87 1.36 5.48
CA LEU A 39 20.33 -0.02 5.50
C LEU A 39 21.55 -0.24 4.59
N VAL A 40 21.56 0.35 3.40
CA VAL A 40 22.70 0.29 2.47
C VAL A 40 23.91 1.02 3.04
N SER A 41 23.70 2.18 3.67
CA SER A 41 24.79 2.93 4.32
C SER A 41 25.44 2.13 5.45
N GLN A 42 24.64 1.50 6.32
CA GLN A 42 25.13 0.64 7.38
C GLN A 42 25.86 -0.60 6.85
N PHE A 43 25.44 -1.13 5.70
CA PHE A 43 26.15 -2.25 5.04
C PHE A 43 27.55 -1.85 4.59
N LEU A 44 27.69 -0.68 3.97
CA LEU A 44 28.99 -0.15 3.54
C LEU A 44 29.90 0.13 4.75
N GLU A 45 29.36 0.68 5.84
CA GLU A 45 30.12 0.86 7.08
C GLU A 45 30.57 -0.48 7.70
N ALA A 46 29.72 -1.50 7.65
CA ALA A 46 30.08 -2.84 8.12
C ALA A 46 31.18 -3.49 7.25
N GLU A 47 31.18 -3.20 5.94
CA GLU A 47 32.23 -3.60 5.00
C GLU A 47 33.58 -2.99 5.34
N ASP A 48 33.62 -1.68 5.56
CA ASP A 48 34.84 -0.96 5.95
C ASP A 48 35.42 -1.50 7.27
N ASN A 49 34.56 -1.99 8.16
CA ASN A 49 34.94 -2.56 9.46
C ASN A 49 35.21 -4.07 9.44
N ASN A 50 35.19 -4.75 8.28
CA ASN A 50 35.32 -6.21 8.14
C ASN A 50 34.36 -7.01 9.04
N ASN A 51 33.18 -6.47 9.33
CA ASN A 51 32.19 -7.11 10.19
C ASN A 51 31.22 -7.97 9.33
N PHE A 52 31.67 -9.19 9.03
CA PHE A 52 30.94 -10.12 8.16
C PHE A 52 29.57 -10.55 8.71
N ASP A 53 29.40 -10.61 10.03
CA ASP A 53 28.12 -10.96 10.65
C ASP A 53 27.09 -9.84 10.45
N ALA A 54 27.51 -8.57 10.59
CA ALA A 54 26.67 -7.41 10.31
C ALA A 54 26.29 -7.32 8.82
N GLN A 55 27.25 -7.52 7.92
CA GLN A 55 26.98 -7.57 6.47
C GLN A 55 25.94 -8.63 6.10
N LYS A 56 26.07 -9.85 6.66
CA LYS A 56 25.14 -10.95 6.38
C LYS A 56 23.74 -10.66 6.90
N ALA A 57 23.62 -10.06 8.08
CA ALA A 57 22.34 -9.65 8.63
C ALA A 57 21.64 -8.60 7.76
N MET A 58 22.39 -7.58 7.30
CA MET A 58 21.87 -6.51 6.45
C MET A 58 21.50 -7.01 5.06
N MET A 59 22.31 -7.90 4.45
CA MET A 59 21.98 -8.47 3.14
C MET A 59 20.68 -9.31 3.18
N ASN A 60 20.43 -10.04 4.28
CA ASN A 60 19.17 -10.73 4.48
C ASN A 60 17.98 -9.76 4.60
N GLN A 61 18.18 -8.59 5.23
CA GLN A 61 17.16 -7.55 5.32
C GLN A 61 16.89 -6.90 3.95
N ILE A 62 17.92 -6.60 3.16
CA ILE A 62 17.79 -6.11 1.77
C ILE A 62 17.01 -7.13 0.92
N VAL A 63 17.37 -8.41 1.00
CA VAL A 63 16.67 -9.48 0.26
C VAL A 63 15.22 -9.64 0.73
N ALA A 64 14.94 -9.48 2.03
CA ALA A 64 13.58 -9.51 2.55
C ALA A 64 12.74 -8.34 2.03
N LEU A 65 13.32 -7.14 1.95
CA LEU A 65 12.67 -5.95 1.38
C LEU A 65 12.34 -6.15 -0.11
N MET A 66 13.29 -6.65 -0.90
CA MET A 66 13.05 -6.96 -2.32
C MET A 66 11.92 -7.98 -2.50
N ARG A 67 11.87 -9.04 -1.68
CA ARG A 67 10.82 -10.07 -1.77
C ARG A 67 9.43 -9.56 -1.38
N ASN A 68 9.35 -8.50 -0.58
CA ASN A 68 8.07 -7.91 -0.18
C ASN A 68 7.48 -7.01 -1.27
N ASP A 69 8.31 -6.39 -2.11
CA ASP A 69 7.89 -5.64 -3.30
C ASP A 69 7.34 -6.57 -4.41
N ASP A 70 7.77 -7.83 -4.44
CA ASP A 70 7.32 -8.82 -5.43
C ASP A 70 5.90 -9.38 -5.16
N GLY A 71 5.25 -9.01 -4.04
CA GLY A 71 4.13 -9.81 -3.51
C GLY A 71 3.09 -9.12 -2.63
N THR A 72 3.07 -7.80 -2.50
CA THR A 72 2.09 -7.15 -1.59
C THR A 72 1.38 -5.96 -2.22
N GLY A 73 0.72 -6.22 -3.34
CA GLY A 73 -0.54 -5.54 -3.66
C GLY A 73 -1.62 -6.04 -2.70
N MET A 74 -1.73 -5.42 -1.53
CA MET A 74 -2.87 -5.59 -0.63
C MET A 74 -3.55 -4.24 -0.46
N ASN A 75 -4.57 -4.06 -1.31
CA ASN A 75 -5.90 -3.56 -0.95
C ASN A 75 -5.89 -2.20 -0.20
N GLY A 76 -6.03 -1.07 -0.88
CA GLY A 76 -7.24 -0.81 -1.68
C GLY A 76 -8.49 -1.02 -0.82
N GLU A 77 -8.53 -0.40 0.37
CA GLU A 77 -9.74 -0.34 1.20
C GLU A 77 -10.88 0.31 0.42
N ASN A 78 -11.69 -0.54 -0.21
CA ASN A 78 -13.14 -0.53 -0.12
C ASN A 78 -13.82 0.84 -0.35
N ILE A 79 -13.80 1.32 -1.58
CA ILE A 79 -14.73 2.36 -2.06
C ILE A 79 -15.57 1.74 -3.19
N GLY A 80 -16.45 0.80 -2.83
CA GLY A 80 -17.19 0.05 -3.83
C GLY A 80 -18.37 -0.78 -3.31
N GLU A 81 -18.99 -0.43 -2.19
CA GLU A 81 -20.25 -1.05 -1.76
C GLU A 81 -21.23 0.01 -1.24
N LEU A 82 -21.82 0.78 -2.16
CA LEU A 82 -23.07 1.51 -1.87
C LEU A 82 -24.12 1.41 -2.99
N GLU A 83 -23.96 0.48 -3.95
CA GLU A 83 -25.00 0.23 -4.94
C GLU A 83 -25.52 -1.20 -4.92
N ASN A 84 -26.80 -1.29 -4.53
CA ASN A 84 -27.76 -2.34 -4.83
C ASN A 84 -27.74 -3.59 -3.93
N ALA A 85 -28.21 -3.38 -2.70
CA ALA A 85 -28.85 -4.41 -1.88
C ALA A 85 -30.23 -4.80 -2.45
N GLU A 86 -30.29 -5.28 -3.68
CA GLU A 86 -31.46 -5.95 -4.23
C GLU A 86 -30.97 -6.93 -5.29
N ASN A 87 -31.35 -8.21 -5.15
CA ASN A 87 -31.37 -9.21 -6.22
C ASN A 87 -30.20 -10.21 -6.39
N ARG A 88 -29.80 -10.92 -5.31
CA ARG A 88 -29.22 -12.28 -5.44
C ARG A 88 -29.87 -13.30 -4.50
N GLN A 89 -31.17 -13.55 -4.71
CA GLN A 89 -31.73 -14.87 -4.42
C GLN A 89 -31.43 -15.79 -5.61
N GLY A 90 -30.84 -16.95 -5.34
CA GLY A 90 -30.81 -18.09 -6.27
C GLY A 90 -29.41 -18.58 -6.63
N GLY A 91 -28.98 -19.69 -6.02
CA GLY A 91 -27.70 -20.31 -6.36
C GLY A 91 -27.36 -21.59 -5.59
N TYR A 92 -28.21 -22.61 -5.71
CA TYR A 92 -27.98 -24.06 -5.52
C TYR A 92 -26.73 -24.54 -4.73
N CYS A 93 -26.96 -25.01 -3.50
CA CYS A 93 -26.07 -25.95 -2.81
C CYS A 93 -26.28 -27.39 -3.35
N ARG A 94 -25.40 -27.86 -4.23
CA ARG A 94 -25.15 -29.31 -4.41
C ARG A 94 -24.21 -29.77 -3.29
N LYS A 95 -24.72 -30.55 -2.33
CA LYS A 95 -23.87 -31.46 -1.55
C LYS A 95 -24.34 -32.88 -1.81
N GLY A 96 -23.51 -33.61 -2.55
CA GLY A 96 -23.56 -35.06 -2.55
C GLY A 96 -23.01 -35.61 -1.23
N ARG A 97 -23.75 -36.56 -0.68
CA ARG A 97 -23.20 -37.78 -0.07
C ARG A 97 -24.32 -38.80 -0.01
#